data_AF-A0A840CFF1-F1
#
_entry.id   AF-A0A840CFF1-F1
#
_cell.length_a   1.000
_cell.length_b   1.000
_cell.length_c   1.000
_cell.angle_alpha   90.00
_cell.angle_beta   90.00
_cell.angle_gamma   90.00
#
_symmetry.space_group_name_H-M   'P 1'
#
loop_
_entity.id
_entity.type
_entity.pdbx_description
1 polymer ?
#
loop_
_entity_poly.entity_id
_entity_poly.type
_entity_poly.pdbx_seq_one_letter_code
_entity_poly.pdbx_strand_id
1 'polypeptide(L)'
;METQIDKLRARIREMQEALQDEFDARRERFRYRVTRRRVIFEDDARRAHRAERESLRSFLSRAQFLVIVTAPVIYALIIPFVLLDLFVTVYQTICFPVYGIEKVRRRDYIAIDRQHLAYLNWLQKVNCIYCGYCNGLIEFVREVAGRTEQRWCPIKHARRLASTHARYDGFTDYGDAAAFQAHVRQRAGKSGPPEP
;
A
#
# COMPACT_ATOMS: atom_id res chain seq x y z
N MET A 1 14.25 -6.21 -29.83
CA MET A 1 13.68 -7.58 -29.82
C MET A 1 12.95 -7.72 -28.49
N GLU A 2 11.64 -7.98 -28.51
CA GLU A 2 10.82 -8.08 -27.30
C GLU A 2 11.21 -9.34 -26.51
N THR A 3 11.57 -9.19 -25.24
CA THR A 3 12.04 -10.33 -24.43
C THR A 3 10.86 -11.17 -23.93
N GLN A 4 11.11 -12.44 -23.56
CA GLN A 4 10.08 -13.27 -22.93
C GLN A 4 9.54 -12.64 -21.64
N ILE A 5 10.37 -11.90 -20.92
CA ILE A 5 9.99 -11.16 -19.72
C ILE A 5 8.99 -10.04 -20.07
N ASP A 6 9.20 -9.32 -21.17
CA ASP A 6 8.29 -8.25 -21.60
C ASP A 6 6.91 -8.79 -21.97
N LYS A 7 6.86 -9.96 -22.63
CA LYS A 7 5.60 -10.66 -22.93
C LYS A 7 4.86 -11.10 -21.66
N LEU A 8 5.58 -11.65 -20.68
CA LEU A 8 4.98 -12.02 -19.39
C LEU A 8 4.44 -10.80 -18.64
N ARG A 9 5.17 -9.68 -18.65
CA ARG A 9 4.71 -8.41 -18.05
C ARG A 9 3.46 -7.87 -18.70
N ALA A 10 3.39 -7.90 -20.03
CA ALA A 10 2.20 -7.45 -20.76
C ALA A 10 0.97 -8.27 -20.34
N ARG A 11 1.12 -9.59 -20.26
CA ARG A 11 0.04 -10.49 -19.86
C ARG A 11 -0.40 -10.34 -18.40
N ILE A 12 0.54 -10.03 -17.50
CA ILE A 12 0.21 -9.69 -16.11
C ILE A 12 -0.63 -8.43 -16.04
N ARG A 13 -0.26 -7.36 -16.77
CA ARG A 13 -1.03 -6.11 -16.79
C ARG A 13 -2.44 -6.32 -17.33
N GLU A 14 -2.55 -7.04 -18.44
CA GLU A 14 -3.85 -7.42 -19.03
C GLU A 14 -4.74 -8.18 -18.02
N MET A 15 -4.18 -9.18 -17.32
CA MET A 15 -4.92 -9.92 -16.30
C MET A 15 -5.30 -9.04 -15.09
N GLN A 16 -4.45 -8.10 -14.69
CA GLN A 16 -4.73 -7.16 -13.59
C GLN A 16 -5.86 -6.20 -13.96
N GLU A 17 -5.87 -5.69 -15.20
CA GLU A 17 -6.94 -4.83 -15.73
C GLU A 17 -8.26 -5.60 -15.79
N ALA A 18 -8.27 -6.81 -16.37
CA ALA A 18 -9.46 -7.66 -16.42
C ALA A 18 -10.03 -7.97 -15.02
N LEU A 19 -9.15 -8.20 -14.02
CA LEU A 19 -9.59 -8.40 -12.65
C LEU A 19 -10.19 -7.13 -12.03
N GLN A 20 -9.62 -5.97 -12.33
CA GLN A 20 -10.12 -4.69 -11.86
C GLN A 20 -11.49 -4.36 -12.46
N ASP A 21 -11.67 -4.59 -13.75
CA ASP A 21 -12.94 -4.43 -14.45
C ASP A 21 -14.03 -5.33 -13.83
N GLU A 22 -13.69 -6.57 -13.49
CA GLU A 22 -14.63 -7.46 -12.81
C GLU A 22 -14.94 -7.03 -11.38
N PHE A 23 -13.97 -6.46 -10.67
CA PHE A 23 -14.27 -5.85 -9.39
C PHE A 23 -15.21 -4.67 -9.55
N ASP A 24 -15.00 -3.80 -10.52
CA ASP A 24 -15.83 -2.61 -10.79
C ASP A 24 -17.25 -3.00 -11.22
N ALA A 25 -17.42 -3.98 -12.11
CA ALA A 25 -18.71 -4.56 -12.47
C ALA A 25 -19.45 -5.16 -11.25
N ARG A 26 -18.72 -5.82 -10.34
CA ARG A 26 -19.29 -6.28 -9.07
C ARG A 26 -19.66 -5.13 -8.15
N ARG A 27 -18.93 -4.01 -8.13
CA ARG A 27 -19.26 -2.84 -7.30
C ARG A 27 -20.62 -2.27 -7.66
N GLU A 28 -20.94 -2.21 -8.96
CA GLU A 28 -22.26 -1.77 -9.45
C GLU A 28 -23.40 -2.67 -8.95
N ARG A 29 -23.16 -3.99 -8.85
CA ARG A 29 -24.12 -4.97 -8.35
C ARG A 29 -24.47 -4.79 -6.85
N PHE A 30 -23.57 -4.19 -6.07
CA PHE A 30 -23.78 -3.91 -4.64
C PHE A 30 -24.28 -2.48 -4.34
N ARG A 31 -24.66 -1.68 -5.37
CA ARG A 31 -25.28 -0.35 -5.24
C ARG A 31 -24.58 0.60 -4.25
N TYR A 32 -23.24 0.57 -4.20
CA TYR A 32 -22.47 1.59 -3.50
C TYR A 32 -21.67 2.40 -4.50
N ARG A 33 -21.85 3.74 -4.50
CA ARG A 33 -21.10 4.63 -5.39
C ARG A 33 -19.93 5.22 -4.60
N VAL A 34 -18.70 4.89 -5.01
CA VAL A 34 -17.50 5.53 -4.47
C VAL A 34 -17.24 6.80 -5.25
N THR A 35 -17.65 7.95 -4.69
CA THR A 35 -17.35 9.25 -5.30
C THR A 35 -16.27 9.94 -4.48
N ARG A 36 -15.09 10.16 -5.08
CA ARG A 36 -13.97 10.94 -4.52
C ARG A 36 -13.68 10.64 -3.03
N ARG A 37 -13.39 9.38 -2.69
CA ARG A 37 -13.10 8.89 -1.32
C ARG A 37 -14.28 8.86 -0.34
N ARG A 38 -15.54 8.91 -0.81
CA ARG A 38 -16.71 8.59 0.02
C ARG A 38 -17.54 7.49 -0.62
N VAL A 39 -17.80 6.44 0.15
CA VAL A 39 -18.81 5.43 -0.20
C VAL A 39 -20.19 6.01 0.13
N ILE A 40 -20.92 6.45 -0.89
CA ILE A 40 -22.31 6.86 -0.75
C ILE A 40 -23.14 5.59 -1.00
N PHE A 41 -23.53 4.93 0.09
CA PHE A 41 -24.53 3.88 0.06
C PHE A 41 -25.90 4.51 -0.20
N GLU A 42 -26.66 4.00 -1.18
CA GLU A 42 -28.09 4.32 -1.36
C GLU A 42 -28.86 4.04 -0.05
N ASP A 43 -29.92 4.81 0.22
CA ASP A 43 -30.62 4.80 1.51
C ASP A 43 -31.21 3.43 1.89
N ASP A 44 -31.42 2.54 0.92
CA ASP A 44 -31.86 1.15 1.15
C ASP A 44 -30.74 0.25 1.68
N ALA A 45 -29.49 0.42 1.22
CA ALA A 45 -28.33 -0.28 1.77
C ALA A 45 -28.04 0.13 3.22
N ARG A 46 -28.29 1.41 3.56
CA ARG A 46 -28.20 1.89 4.96
C ARG A 46 -29.30 1.33 5.87
N ARG A 47 -30.45 0.94 5.32
CA ARG A 47 -31.54 0.27 6.07
C ARG A 47 -31.23 -1.21 6.29
N ALA A 48 -30.74 -1.91 5.26
CA ALA A 48 -30.25 -3.29 5.39
C ALA A 48 -29.08 -3.42 6.39
N HIS A 49 -28.09 -2.52 6.31
CA HIS A 49 -26.99 -2.46 7.28
C HIS A 49 -27.42 -2.08 8.70
N ARG A 50 -28.55 -1.39 8.88
CA ARG A 50 -29.10 -1.12 10.22
C ARG A 50 -29.85 -2.31 10.79
N ALA A 51 -30.44 -3.15 9.93
CA ALA A 51 -31.13 -4.37 10.33
C ALA A 51 -30.16 -5.49 10.75
N GLU A 52 -28.96 -5.54 10.19
CA GLU A 52 -27.87 -6.48 10.55
C GLU A 52 -26.92 -5.97 11.65
N ARG A 53 -27.32 -4.94 12.41
CA ARG A 53 -26.49 -4.44 13.51
C ARG A 53 -26.26 -5.52 14.56
N GLU A 54 -25.03 -6.04 14.63
CA GLU A 54 -24.58 -6.78 15.81
C GLU A 54 -24.62 -5.84 17.02
N SER A 55 -25.43 -6.21 18.03
CA SER A 55 -25.48 -5.44 19.27
C SER A 55 -24.15 -5.58 20.02
N LEU A 56 -23.72 -4.49 20.67
CA LEU A 56 -22.55 -4.47 21.56
C LEU A 56 -22.53 -5.65 22.54
N ARG A 57 -23.70 -6.02 23.07
CA ARG A 57 -23.85 -7.11 24.04
C ARG A 57 -23.70 -8.50 23.42
N SER A 58 -24.22 -8.72 22.21
CA SER A 58 -24.03 -9.96 21.45
C SER A 58 -22.58 -10.14 20.98
N PHE A 59 -21.93 -9.04 20.60
CA PHE A 59 -20.51 -9.05 20.27
C PHE A 59 -19.65 -9.29 21.51
N LEU A 60 -19.91 -8.64 22.65
CA LEU A 60 -19.17 -8.89 23.90
C LEU A 60 -19.42 -10.30 24.49
N SER A 61 -20.59 -10.90 24.28
CA SER A 61 -20.85 -12.28 24.73
C SER A 61 -20.21 -13.34 23.83
N ARG A 62 -19.92 -13.01 22.56
CA ARG A 62 -19.18 -13.87 21.61
C ARG A 62 -17.69 -13.53 21.50
N ALA A 63 -17.31 -12.29 21.80
CA ALA A 63 -15.94 -11.83 21.83
C ALA A 63 -15.29 -12.49 23.03
N GLN A 64 -14.70 -13.64 22.73
CA GLN A 64 -13.92 -14.48 23.60
C GLN A 64 -13.11 -13.57 24.53
N PHE A 65 -13.25 -13.75 25.85
CA PHE A 65 -12.48 -13.06 26.90
C PHE A 65 -11.00 -12.82 26.52
N LEU A 66 -10.41 -13.77 25.78
CA LEU A 66 -9.08 -13.70 25.17
C LEU A 66 -8.82 -12.44 24.30
N VAL A 67 -9.80 -11.94 23.56
CA VAL A 67 -9.66 -10.72 22.73
C VAL A 67 -9.47 -9.49 23.60
N ILE A 68 -10.16 -9.40 24.73
CA ILE A 68 -10.00 -8.29 25.68
C ILE A 68 -8.63 -8.38 26.37
N VAL A 69 -8.19 -9.59 26.73
CA VAL A 69 -6.88 -9.83 27.37
C VAL A 69 -5.71 -9.55 26.41
N THR A 70 -5.88 -9.81 25.11
CA THR A 70 -4.84 -9.58 24.09
C THR A 70 -4.88 -8.16 23.52
N ALA A 71 -5.95 -7.40 23.74
CA ALA A 71 -6.09 -6.02 23.27
C ALA A 71 -4.91 -5.11 23.68
N PRO A 72 -4.40 -5.12 24.93
CA PRO A 72 -3.24 -4.31 25.32
C PRO A 72 -2.00 -4.59 24.48
N VAL A 73 -1.76 -5.86 24.11
CA VAL A 73 -0.60 -6.25 23.28
C VAL A 73 -0.76 -5.72 21.85
N ILE A 74 -1.96 -5.81 21.29
CA ILE A 74 -2.26 -5.27 19.95
C ILE A 74 -2.08 -3.75 19.94
N TYR A 75 -2.62 -3.07 20.95
CA TYR A 75 -2.52 -1.61 21.04
C TYR A 75 -1.13 -1.11 21.41
N ALA A 76 -0.30 -1.92 22.07
CA ALA A 76 1.11 -1.58 22.30
C ALA A 76 1.88 -1.37 21.00
N LEU A 77 1.51 -2.06 19.91
CA LEU A 77 2.12 -1.87 18.58
C LEU A 77 1.82 -0.50 17.96
N ILE A 78 0.84 0.25 18.46
CA ILE A 78 0.62 1.64 18.01
C ILE A 78 1.89 2.46 18.19
N ILE A 79 2.61 2.28 19.30
CA ILE A 79 3.82 3.05 19.61
C ILE A 79 4.91 2.88 18.54
N PRO A 80 5.37 1.65 18.22
CA PRO A 80 6.37 1.46 17.17
C PRO A 80 5.86 1.89 15.79
N PHE A 81 4.56 1.73 15.46
CA PHE A 81 4.02 2.23 14.19
C PHE A 81 4.08 3.76 14.09
N VAL A 82 3.72 4.48 15.15
CA VAL A 82 3.80 5.95 15.16
C VAL A 82 5.24 6.44 15.08
N LEU A 83 6.17 5.79 15.80
CA LEU A 83 7.60 6.10 15.70
C LEU A 83 8.12 5.85 14.29
N LEU A 84 7.79 4.70 13.69
CA LEU A 84 8.18 4.38 12.32
C LEU A 84 7.64 5.43 11.33
N ASP A 85 6.38 5.83 11.44
CA ASP A 85 5.76 6.85 10.60
C ASP A 85 6.50 8.20 10.72
N LEU A 86 6.85 8.60 11.95
CA LEU A 86 7.60 9.82 12.21
C LEU A 86 8.98 9.77 11.56
N PHE A 87 9.76 8.71 11.84
CA PHE A 87 11.11 8.58 11.31
C PHE A 87 11.14 8.51 9.79
N VAL A 88 10.23 7.74 9.18
CA VAL A 88 10.15 7.62 7.72
C VAL A 88 9.71 8.94 7.08
N THR A 89 8.79 9.67 7.71
CA THR A 89 8.37 10.99 7.24
C THR A 89 9.51 12.01 7.30
N VAL A 90 10.27 12.04 8.40
CA VAL A 90 11.45 12.90 8.54
C VAL A 90 12.52 12.50 7.52
N TYR A 91 12.80 11.21 7.39
CA TYR A 91 13.76 10.66 6.41
C TYR A 91 13.43 11.11 4.99
N GLN A 92 12.20 10.90 4.49
CA GLN A 92 11.86 11.35 3.14
C GLN A 92 11.90 12.88 3.03
N THR A 93 11.56 13.61 4.08
CA THR A 93 11.48 15.07 4.02
C THR A 93 12.86 15.70 3.88
N ILE A 94 13.87 15.11 4.52
CA ILE A 94 15.25 15.57 4.50
C ILE A 94 16.00 14.97 3.30
N CYS A 95 15.99 13.65 3.15
CA CYS A 95 16.83 12.96 2.18
C CYS A 95 16.31 13.08 0.75
N PHE A 96 14.99 13.03 0.52
CA PHE A 96 14.48 12.95 -0.86
C PHE A 96 14.76 14.23 -1.67
N PRO A 97 14.57 15.45 -1.12
CA PRO A 97 14.97 16.67 -1.82
C PRO A 97 16.48 16.71 -2.13
N VAL A 98 17.33 16.26 -1.19
CA VAL A 98 18.79 16.23 -1.38
C VAL A 98 19.19 15.30 -2.52
N TYR A 99 18.50 14.16 -2.67
CA TYR A 99 18.82 13.17 -3.71
C TYR A 99 18.00 13.32 -5.00
N GLY A 100 17.14 14.34 -5.10
CA GLY A 100 16.25 14.56 -6.25
C GLY A 100 15.15 13.50 -6.40
N ILE A 101 14.76 12.82 -5.32
CA ILE A 101 13.69 11.83 -5.31
C ILE A 101 12.35 12.53 -5.07
N GLU A 102 11.31 12.17 -5.80
CA GLU A 102 9.96 12.68 -5.54
C GLU A 102 9.42 12.17 -4.20
N LYS A 103 8.83 13.04 -3.38
CA LYS A 103 8.21 12.67 -2.09
C LYS A 103 7.01 11.75 -2.27
N VAL A 104 6.86 10.77 -1.37
CA VAL A 104 5.73 9.84 -1.39
C VAL A 104 4.53 10.51 -0.73
N ARG A 105 3.38 10.50 -1.42
CA ARG A 105 2.15 11.08 -0.92
C ARG A 105 1.43 10.08 -0.02
N ARG A 106 1.47 10.30 1.29
CA ARG A 106 0.83 9.46 2.31
C ARG A 106 -0.65 9.16 2.05
N ARG A 107 -1.39 10.13 1.51
CA ARG A 107 -2.82 10.02 1.20
C ARG A 107 -3.17 8.93 0.18
N ASP A 108 -2.21 8.51 -0.63
CA ASP A 108 -2.44 7.51 -1.67
C ASP A 108 -2.36 6.07 -1.11
N TYR A 109 -1.82 5.91 0.11
CA TYR A 109 -1.61 4.62 0.76
C TYR A 109 -2.53 4.39 1.97
N ILE A 110 -2.86 5.45 2.71
CA ILE A 110 -3.73 5.35 3.89
C ILE A 110 -5.16 5.69 3.50
N ALA A 111 -6.01 4.66 3.36
CA ALA A 111 -7.45 4.80 3.12
C ALA A 111 -8.23 4.35 4.36
N ILE A 112 -8.98 5.27 4.98
CA ILE A 112 -9.79 5.01 6.18
C ILE A 112 -11.26 5.28 5.86
N ASP A 113 -11.81 4.49 4.94
CA ASP A 113 -13.18 4.66 4.46
C ASP A 113 -14.17 3.77 5.22
N ARG A 114 -13.66 2.70 5.84
CA ARG A 114 -14.45 1.63 6.46
C ARG A 114 -15.14 2.01 7.78
N GLN A 115 -14.78 3.14 8.37
CA GLN A 115 -15.43 3.68 9.57
C GLN A 115 -16.88 4.15 9.33
N HIS A 116 -17.25 4.43 8.07
CA HIS A 116 -18.58 4.90 7.68
C HIS A 116 -19.62 3.77 7.55
N LEU A 117 -19.22 2.49 7.63
CA LEU A 117 -20.17 1.39 7.55
C LEU A 117 -21.02 1.33 8.84
N ALA A 118 -22.34 1.42 8.68
CA ALA A 118 -23.30 1.64 9.75
C ALA A 118 -23.63 0.38 10.57
N TYR A 119 -23.24 -0.80 10.07
CA TYR A 119 -23.43 -2.11 10.71
C TYR A 119 -22.30 -2.49 11.67
N LEU A 120 -21.13 -1.82 11.60
CA LEU A 120 -20.04 -2.11 12.53
C LEU A 120 -20.29 -1.46 13.89
N ASN A 121 -19.94 -2.23 14.92
CA ASN A 121 -19.89 -1.77 16.29
C ASN A 121 -18.68 -0.83 16.54
N TRP A 122 -18.73 0.05 17.55
CA TRP A 122 -17.66 1.01 17.87
C TRP A 122 -16.29 0.34 18.03
N LEU A 123 -16.19 -0.78 18.75
CA LEU A 123 -14.93 -1.50 18.95
C LEU A 123 -14.39 -2.07 17.63
N GLN A 124 -15.28 -2.60 16.78
CA GLN A 124 -14.91 -3.08 15.44
C GLN A 124 -14.45 -1.93 14.54
N LYS A 125 -15.03 -0.73 14.68
CA LYS A 125 -14.59 0.47 13.95
C LYS A 125 -13.18 0.90 14.37
N VAL A 126 -12.88 0.92 15.66
CA VAL A 126 -11.53 1.25 16.16
C VAL A 126 -10.51 0.26 15.61
N ASN A 127 -10.79 -1.05 15.69
CA ASN A 127 -9.93 -2.08 15.11
C ASN A 127 -9.76 -1.92 13.58
N CYS A 128 -10.83 -1.56 12.88
CA CYS A 128 -10.78 -1.34 11.43
C CYS A 128 -9.92 -0.13 11.05
N ILE A 129 -10.01 0.96 11.82
CA ILE A 129 -9.16 2.14 11.67
C ILE A 129 -7.70 1.76 11.95
N TYR A 130 -7.45 1.03 13.04
CA TYR A 130 -6.12 0.56 13.42
C TYR A 130 -5.49 -0.28 12.30
N CYS A 131 -6.17 -1.35 11.86
CA CYS A 131 -5.66 -2.22 10.81
C CYS A 131 -5.53 -1.50 9.46
N GLY A 132 -6.47 -0.61 9.11
CA GLY A 132 -6.39 0.18 7.89
C GLY A 132 -5.19 1.13 7.89
N TYR A 133 -4.94 1.78 9.02
CA TYR A 133 -3.79 2.65 9.21
C TYR A 133 -2.47 1.88 9.18
N CYS A 134 -2.32 0.81 9.95
CA CYS A 134 -1.08 0.03 10.02
C CYS A 134 -0.70 -0.56 8.66
N ASN A 135 -1.66 -1.18 7.95
CA ASN A 135 -1.37 -1.72 6.61
C ASN A 135 -1.03 -0.61 5.61
N GLY A 136 -1.78 0.48 5.60
CA GLY A 136 -1.50 1.62 4.73
C GLY A 136 -0.14 2.27 5.03
N LEU A 137 0.25 2.33 6.30
CA LEU A 137 1.56 2.81 6.74
C LEU A 137 2.67 1.88 6.23
N ILE A 138 2.52 0.56 6.36
CA ILE A 138 3.53 -0.38 5.86
C ILE A 138 3.72 -0.25 4.34
N GLU A 139 2.64 -0.09 3.57
CA GLU A 139 2.73 0.14 2.13
C GLU A 139 3.42 1.47 1.80
N PHE A 140 3.11 2.53 2.56
CA PHE A 140 3.80 3.82 2.44
C PHE A 140 5.31 3.69 2.71
N VAL A 141 5.70 3.00 3.80
CA VAL A 141 7.10 2.74 4.15
C VAL A 141 7.78 1.90 3.06
N ARG A 142 7.10 0.89 2.53
CA ARG A 142 7.58 0.04 1.44
C ARG A 142 7.84 0.85 0.15
N GLU A 143 6.99 1.81 -0.19
CA GLU A 143 7.23 2.71 -1.32
C GLU A 143 8.42 3.63 -1.08
N VAL A 144 8.55 4.23 0.11
CA VAL A 144 9.70 5.08 0.48
C VAL A 144 11.00 4.26 0.38
N ALA A 145 11.01 3.05 0.91
CA ALA A 145 12.12 2.12 0.81
C ALA A 145 12.41 1.73 -0.66
N GLY A 146 11.39 1.44 -1.45
CA GLY A 146 11.56 1.08 -2.87
C GLY A 146 12.10 2.21 -3.74
N ARG A 147 11.72 3.47 -3.49
CA ARG A 147 12.33 4.65 -4.14
C ARG A 147 13.79 4.84 -3.74
N THR A 148 14.08 4.58 -2.46
CA THR A 148 15.43 4.62 -1.92
C THR A 148 16.28 3.53 -2.58
N GLU A 149 15.83 2.28 -2.56
CA GLU A 149 16.50 1.14 -3.18
C GLU A 149 16.75 1.38 -4.67
N GLN A 150 15.74 1.89 -5.39
CA GLN A 150 15.90 2.28 -6.79
C GLN A 150 17.05 3.29 -6.96
N ARG A 151 17.18 4.29 -6.09
CA ARG A 151 18.24 5.32 -6.18
C ARG A 151 19.63 4.79 -5.87
N TRP A 152 19.76 3.91 -4.88
CA TRP A 152 21.07 3.46 -4.37
C TRP A 152 21.55 2.17 -5.03
N CYS A 153 20.70 1.15 -5.14
CA CYS A 153 21.08 -0.18 -5.61
C CYS A 153 19.91 -0.87 -6.35
N PRO A 154 19.64 -0.52 -7.61
CA PRO A 154 18.61 -1.18 -8.41
C PRO A 154 19.13 -2.52 -8.95
N ILE A 155 19.55 -3.43 -8.07
CA ILE A 155 19.99 -4.79 -8.41
C ILE A 155 19.00 -5.77 -7.81
N LYS A 156 18.52 -6.73 -8.60
CA LYS A 156 17.65 -7.80 -8.10
C LYS A 156 18.42 -8.68 -7.13
N HIS A 157 17.75 -9.14 -6.07
CA HIS A 157 18.25 -10.17 -5.19
C HIS A 157 18.44 -11.50 -5.91
N ALA A 158 19.53 -12.21 -5.57
CA ALA A 158 19.79 -13.57 -6.05
C ALA A 158 18.72 -14.58 -5.60
N ARG A 159 18.13 -14.37 -4.42
CA ARG A 159 17.07 -15.22 -3.87
C ARG A 159 15.71 -14.69 -4.30
N ARG A 160 14.81 -15.61 -4.66
CA ARG A 160 13.40 -15.28 -4.90
C ARG A 160 12.72 -14.76 -3.63
N LEU A 161 12.15 -13.57 -3.72
CA LEU A 161 11.32 -12.98 -2.66
C LEU A 161 9.85 -13.38 -2.87
N ALA A 162 9.09 -13.43 -1.77
CA ALA A 162 7.66 -13.73 -1.79
C ALA A 162 6.84 -12.60 -2.44
N SER A 163 7.28 -11.35 -2.30
CA SER A 163 6.65 -10.18 -2.91
C SER A 163 7.68 -9.08 -3.11
N THR A 164 7.70 -8.48 -4.30
CA THR A 164 8.57 -7.35 -4.67
C THR A 164 7.74 -6.08 -4.85
N HIS A 165 8.34 -4.90 -4.71
CA HIS A 165 7.62 -3.64 -4.96
C HIS A 165 7.56 -3.37 -6.47
N ALA A 166 6.61 -2.54 -6.92
CA ALA A 166 6.39 -2.29 -8.35
C ALA A 166 7.65 -1.84 -9.13
N ARG A 167 8.57 -1.13 -8.46
CA ARG A 167 9.82 -0.63 -9.07
C ARG A 167 10.89 -1.71 -9.29
N TYR A 168 10.76 -2.88 -8.67
CA TYR A 168 11.79 -3.93 -8.65
C TYR A 168 11.96 -4.59 -10.03
N ASP A 169 10.92 -4.56 -10.85
CA ASP A 169 10.95 -5.09 -12.21
C ASP A 169 11.97 -4.38 -13.09
N GLY A 170 12.18 -3.08 -12.87
CA GLY A 170 13.14 -2.27 -13.62
C GLY A 170 14.59 -2.41 -13.14
N PHE A 171 14.87 -3.28 -12.17
CA PHE A 171 16.22 -3.44 -11.62
C PHE A 171 17.08 -4.33 -12.52
N THR A 172 18.38 -4.07 -12.47
CA THR A 172 19.40 -4.89 -13.13
C THR A 172 19.42 -6.29 -12.51
N ASP A 173 19.64 -7.31 -13.33
CA ASP A 173 19.72 -8.68 -12.84
C ASP A 173 20.94 -8.90 -11.93
N TYR A 174 20.81 -9.84 -11.00
CA TYR A 174 21.89 -10.16 -10.07
C TYR A 174 23.13 -10.64 -10.82
N GLY A 175 24.28 -10.03 -10.54
CA GLY A 175 25.57 -10.38 -11.16
C GLY A 175 25.89 -9.65 -12.45
N ASP A 176 24.98 -8.86 -13.01
CA ASP A 176 25.25 -8.05 -14.21
C ASP A 176 25.91 -6.69 -13.85
N ALA A 177 27.21 -6.75 -13.61
CA ALA A 177 28.02 -5.58 -13.28
C ALA A 177 28.04 -4.54 -14.43
N ALA A 178 27.97 -4.99 -15.69
CA ALA A 178 28.01 -4.10 -16.84
C ALA A 178 26.74 -3.24 -16.93
N ALA A 179 25.57 -3.85 -16.80
CA ALA A 179 24.29 -3.14 -16.77
C ALA A 179 24.17 -2.22 -15.56
N PHE A 180 24.69 -2.62 -14.39
CA PHE A 180 24.71 -1.74 -13.21
C PHE A 180 25.58 -0.49 -13.45
N GLN A 181 26.79 -0.66 -13.98
CA GLN A 181 27.69 0.46 -14.29
C GLN A 181 27.11 1.39 -15.36
N ALA A 182 26.45 0.84 -16.39
CA ALA A 182 25.74 1.64 -17.39
C ALA A 182 24.64 2.51 -16.73
N HIS A 183 23.88 1.94 -15.80
CA HIS A 183 22.83 2.66 -15.07
C HIS A 183 23.39 3.77 -14.17
N VAL A 184 24.53 3.52 -13.50
CA VAL A 184 25.24 4.55 -12.71
C VAL A 184 25.74 5.68 -13.61
N ARG A 185 26.32 5.37 -14.77
CA ARG A 185 26.79 6.38 -15.75
C ARG A 185 25.64 7.20 -16.32
N GLN A 186 24.51 6.59 -16.66
CA GLN A 186 23.32 7.32 -17.12
C GLN A 186 22.78 8.29 -16.07
N ARG A 187 22.91 7.96 -14.79
CA ARG A 187 22.57 8.86 -13.68
C ARG A 187 23.55 10.01 -13.54
N ALA A 188 24.85 9.75 -13.67
CA ALA A 188 25.90 10.77 -13.64
C ALA A 188 25.85 11.71 -14.87
N GLY A 189 25.47 11.19 -16.04
CA GLY A 189 25.34 11.94 -17.28
C GLY A 189 24.13 12.89 -17.35
N LYS A 190 23.24 12.88 -16.35
CA LYS A 190 22.16 13.89 -16.22
C LYS A 190 22.60 15.17 -15.48
N SER A 191 23.90 15.35 -15.24
CA SER A 191 24.49 16.57 -14.69
C SER A 191 25.63 17.15 -15.54
N GLY A 192 25.50 17.13 -16.88
CA GLY A 192 26.34 17.91 -17.79
C GLY A 192 26.47 17.29 -19.18
N PRO A 193 26.35 18.07 -20.27
CA PRO A 193 26.53 17.54 -21.62
C PRO A 193 28.04 17.37 -21.89
N PRO A 194 28.48 16.26 -22.50
CA PRO A 194 29.66 16.29 -23.33
C PRO A 194 29.21 16.59 -24.76
N GLU A 195 29.34 17.85 -25.15
CA GLU A 195 29.39 18.27 -26.55
C GLU A 195 30.86 18.58 -26.88
N PRO A 196 31.20 18.61 -28.18
CA PRO A 196 31.83 17.54 -28.96
C PRO A 196 33.35 17.41 -28.78
#